data_AF-A0A6I5KX54-F1
#
_entry.id   AF-A0A6I5KX54-F1
#
_cell.length_a   1.000
_cell.length_b   1.000
_cell.length_c   1.000
_cell.angle_alpha   90.00
_cell.angle_beta   90.00
_cell.angle_gamma   90.00
#
_symmetry.space_group_name_H-M   'P 1'
#
loop_
_entity.id
_entity.type
_entity.pdbx_description
1 polymer ?
#
loop_
_entity_poly.entity_id
_entity_poly.type
_entity_poly.pdbx_seq_one_letter_code
_entity_poly.pdbx_strand_id
1 'polypeptide(L)'
;MKRTTVTLSTIAIALLTVTLISCKDGKKGTNDKEGAHMEMGTEEGHHHESTAGEMDRGTMDHDMGSSDAQGISVIDSYLQLKDALVADNKDEAAKSGQALASALGSFDISGYDEQQQKELSDIIEVAKEHGEHIAKSDIGHQREHFEGLG
;
A
#
# COMPACT_ATOMS: atom_id res chain seq x y z
N MET A 1 40.03 -5.52 28.03
CA MET A 1 39.18 -4.34 28.26
C MET A 1 39.37 -3.39 27.07
N LYS A 2 38.38 -3.31 26.19
CA LYS A 2 38.43 -2.47 24.97
C LYS A 2 38.02 -1.05 25.34
N ARG A 3 38.82 -0.06 24.94
CA ARG A 3 38.53 1.38 25.11
C ARG A 3 37.86 1.87 23.82
N THR A 4 36.58 2.21 23.89
CA THR A 4 35.84 2.85 22.79
C THR A 4 35.76 4.35 23.05
N THR A 5 36.40 5.13 22.19
CA THR A 5 36.32 6.59 22.20
C THR A 5 35.17 7.01 21.29
N VAL A 6 34.10 7.53 21.86
CA VAL A 6 32.93 8.06 21.14
C VAL A 6 33.25 9.50 20.73
N THR A 7 33.24 9.80 19.43
CA THR A 7 33.34 11.17 18.91
C THR A 7 31.97 11.62 18.41
N LEU A 8 31.39 12.58 19.11
CA LEU A 8 30.20 13.33 18.68
C LEU A 8 30.58 14.21 17.49
N SER A 9 30.16 13.84 16.28
CA SER A 9 30.13 14.75 15.14
C SER A 9 28.70 15.24 14.93
N THR A 10 28.46 16.49 15.34
CA THR A 10 27.24 17.24 15.05
C THR A 10 27.17 17.58 13.56
N ILE A 11 26.23 16.97 12.83
CA ILE A 11 25.90 17.38 11.46
C ILE A 11 24.82 18.47 11.54
N ALA A 12 25.21 19.71 11.25
CA ALA A 12 24.26 20.80 11.07
C ALA A 12 23.61 20.66 9.69
N ILE A 13 22.34 20.25 9.64
CA ILE A 13 21.55 20.17 8.41
C ILE A 13 20.96 21.55 8.15
N ALA A 14 21.50 22.25 7.16
CA ALA A 14 20.89 23.46 6.64
C ALA A 14 19.67 23.07 5.78
N LEU A 15 18.46 23.35 6.28
CA LEU A 15 17.22 23.19 5.52
C LEU A 15 17.09 24.35 4.52
N LEU A 16 17.39 24.08 3.25
CA LEU A 16 17.02 24.96 2.13
C LEU A 16 15.57 24.69 1.76
N THR A 17 14.66 25.57 2.18
CA THR A 17 13.28 25.57 1.73
C THR A 17 13.19 26.15 0.31
N VAL A 18 12.79 25.32 -0.66
CA VAL A 18 12.45 25.80 -2.00
C VAL A 18 10.98 26.20 -2.02
N THR A 19 10.73 27.50 -2.12
CA THR A 19 9.39 28.07 -2.30
C THR A 19 8.91 27.83 -3.73
N LEU A 20 7.70 27.30 -3.88
CA LEU A 20 7.04 27.06 -5.17
C LEU A 20 6.62 28.39 -5.80
N ILE A 21 7.14 28.70 -6.99
CA ILE A 21 6.63 29.77 -7.85
C ILE A 21 6.21 29.12 -9.17
N SER A 22 4.91 28.93 -9.36
CA SER A 22 4.33 28.74 -10.70
C SER A 22 3.34 29.87 -10.96
N CYS A 23 3.88 30.99 -11.42
CA CYS A 23 3.09 32.06 -12.05
C CYS A 23 2.60 31.56 -13.42
N LYS A 24 1.31 31.28 -13.54
CA LYS A 24 0.62 31.24 -14.83
C LYS A 24 0.01 32.61 -15.07
N ASP A 25 0.71 33.44 -15.82
CA ASP A 25 0.19 34.68 -16.39
C ASP A 25 -0.83 34.32 -17.48
N GLY A 26 -2.05 34.83 -17.35
CA GLY A 26 -3.19 34.55 -18.22
C GLY A 26 -4.24 35.64 -18.04
N LYS A 27 -3.89 36.86 -18.44
CA LYS A 27 -4.74 38.06 -18.35
C LYS A 27 -5.84 38.05 -19.41
N LYS A 28 -7.10 37.95 -18.98
CA LYS A 28 -8.36 38.48 -19.58
C LYS A 28 -9.53 37.87 -18.80
N GLY A 29 -10.57 38.55 -18.33
CA GLY A 29 -10.98 39.94 -18.27
C GLY A 29 -12.26 39.95 -17.43
N THR A 30 -12.48 41.01 -16.65
CA THR A 30 -13.71 41.26 -15.90
C THR A 30 -14.91 41.41 -16.82
N ASN A 31 -16.07 40.83 -16.46
CA ASN A 31 -17.41 41.43 -16.62
C ASN A 31 -18.46 40.59 -15.88
N ASP A 32 -19.26 41.27 -15.08
CA ASP A 32 -20.47 40.81 -14.40
C ASP A 32 -21.53 40.25 -15.37
N LYS A 33 -22.30 39.25 -14.94
CA LYS A 33 -23.77 39.30 -14.75
C LYS A 33 -24.42 37.92 -14.61
N GLU A 34 -25.41 37.89 -13.71
CA GLU A 34 -26.43 36.86 -13.56
C GLU A 34 -27.17 36.55 -14.88
N GLY A 35 -27.54 35.28 -15.07
CA GLY A 35 -28.41 34.87 -16.17
C GLY A 35 -28.65 33.36 -16.16
N ALA A 36 -29.89 32.98 -15.90
CA ALA A 36 -30.38 31.60 -15.86
C ALA A 36 -30.27 30.86 -17.21
N HIS A 37 -30.08 29.53 -17.16
CA HIS A 37 -30.53 28.61 -18.21
C HIS A 37 -30.58 27.17 -17.66
N MET A 38 -31.79 26.58 -17.66
CA MET A 38 -31.98 25.13 -17.62
C MET A 38 -31.79 24.59 -19.03
N GLU A 39 -31.21 23.40 -19.19
CA GLU A 39 -31.73 22.35 -20.08
C GLU A 39 -30.88 21.10 -20.01
N MET A 40 -31.58 19.99 -20.17
CA MET A 40 -31.22 18.61 -19.98
C MET A 40 -30.74 18.04 -21.32
N GLY A 41 -29.55 17.44 -21.36
CA GLY A 41 -29.03 16.74 -22.53
C GLY A 41 -28.72 15.29 -22.18
N THR A 42 -29.56 14.38 -22.67
CA THR A 42 -29.34 12.94 -22.74
C THR A 42 -28.51 12.64 -23.97
N GLU A 43 -27.37 11.96 -23.85
CA GLU A 43 -26.90 10.98 -24.85
C GLU A 43 -25.59 10.31 -24.43
N GLU A 44 -25.45 9.09 -24.95
CA GLU A 44 -24.58 8.00 -24.55
C GLU A 44 -23.11 8.24 -24.89
N GLY A 45 -22.22 7.88 -23.96
CA GLY A 45 -20.77 7.75 -24.18
C GLY A 45 -20.29 6.39 -23.73
N HIS A 46 -20.17 5.46 -24.66
CA HIS A 46 -19.50 4.17 -24.46
C HIS A 46 -17.99 4.39 -24.31
N HIS A 47 -17.41 4.09 -23.14
CA HIS A 47 -15.97 3.92 -22.98
C HIS A 47 -15.70 2.75 -22.02
N HIS A 48 -15.57 1.58 -22.62
CA HIS A 48 -14.97 0.40 -22.02
C HIS A 48 -13.45 0.56 -22.07
N GLU A 49 -12.82 0.78 -20.93
CA GLU A 49 -11.40 0.50 -20.77
C GLU A 49 -11.11 0.09 -19.32
N SER A 50 -11.32 -1.20 -19.05
CA SER A 50 -10.61 -1.85 -17.96
C SER A 50 -9.19 -2.11 -18.45
N THR A 51 -8.30 -1.14 -18.30
CA THR A 51 -6.87 -1.44 -18.28
C THR A 51 -6.50 -1.79 -16.85
N ALA A 52 -6.82 -3.03 -16.47
CA ALA A 52 -6.11 -3.68 -15.39
C ALA A 52 -4.63 -3.61 -15.77
N GLY A 53 -3.85 -2.84 -15.02
CA GLY A 53 -2.41 -2.80 -15.16
C GLY A 53 -1.90 -4.20 -14.88
N GLU A 54 -1.69 -4.96 -15.94
CA GLU A 54 -0.95 -6.22 -15.89
C GLU A 54 0.47 -5.84 -15.47
N MET A 55 0.75 -5.97 -14.17
CA MET A 55 2.12 -6.02 -13.72
C MET A 55 2.68 -7.32 -14.30
N ASP A 56 3.45 -7.16 -15.38
CA ASP A 56 4.40 -8.13 -15.89
C ASP A 56 5.37 -8.49 -14.75
N ARG A 57 4.91 -9.40 -13.88
CA ARG A 57 5.68 -9.96 -12.78
C ARG A 57 6.55 -11.03 -13.44
N GLY A 58 7.63 -10.57 -14.06
CA GLY A 58 8.61 -11.43 -14.72
C GLY A 58 8.90 -12.63 -13.82
N THR A 59 8.54 -13.81 -14.31
CA THR A 59 8.80 -15.09 -13.64
C THR A 59 10.30 -15.20 -13.41
N MET A 60 10.73 -14.92 -12.19
CA MET A 60 12.07 -15.23 -11.72
C MET A 60 12.13 -16.75 -11.56
N ASP A 61 12.44 -17.45 -12.66
CA ASP A 61 12.85 -18.85 -12.67
C ASP A 61 14.26 -18.91 -12.05
N HIS A 62 14.28 -18.85 -10.73
CA HIS A 62 15.41 -19.24 -9.91
C HIS A 62 14.88 -20.33 -8.99
N ASP A 63 15.69 -21.35 -8.73
CA ASP A 63 15.43 -22.39 -7.74
C ASP A 63 15.21 -21.71 -6.37
N MET A 64 13.95 -21.35 -6.07
CA MET A 64 13.56 -20.62 -4.87
C MET A 64 13.47 -21.61 -3.72
N GLY A 65 14.16 -21.32 -2.61
CA GLY A 65 13.96 -22.07 -1.38
C GLY A 65 12.51 -21.95 -0.89
N SER A 66 12.03 -22.94 -0.13
CA SER A 66 10.66 -22.93 0.42
C SER A 66 10.34 -21.65 1.18
N SER A 67 11.30 -21.14 1.98
CA SER A 67 11.14 -19.89 2.73
C SER A 67 11.07 -18.66 1.82
N ASP A 68 11.80 -18.64 0.71
CA ASP A 68 11.73 -17.55 -0.27
C ASP A 68 10.36 -17.53 -0.94
N ALA A 69 9.82 -18.69 -1.32
CA ALA A 69 8.48 -18.80 -1.90
C ALA A 69 7.37 -18.37 -0.91
N GLN A 70 7.51 -18.70 0.37
CA GLN A 70 6.59 -18.25 1.42
C GLN A 70 6.66 -16.72 1.61
N GLY A 71 7.87 -16.16 1.65
CA GLY A 71 8.06 -14.70 1.75
C GLY A 71 7.49 -13.95 0.55
N ILE A 72 7.69 -14.46 -0.66
CA ILE A 72 7.08 -13.93 -1.88
C ILE A 72 5.55 -13.95 -1.77
N SER A 73 4.96 -15.05 -1.30
CA SER A 73 3.49 -15.16 -1.16
C SER A 73 2.90 -14.11 -0.21
N VAL A 74 3.59 -13.81 0.90
CA VAL A 74 3.21 -12.74 1.84
C VAL A 74 3.29 -11.37 1.18
N ILE A 75 4.42 -11.08 0.51
CA ILE A 75 4.64 -9.80 -0.18
C ILE A 75 3.63 -9.59 -1.31
N ASP A 76 3.38 -10.62 -2.12
CA ASP A 76 2.42 -10.58 -3.23
C ASP A 76 1.02 -10.26 -2.72
N SER A 77 0.57 -10.97 -1.68
CA SER A 77 -0.77 -10.76 -1.09
C SER A 77 -0.90 -9.36 -0.48
N TYR A 78 0.14 -8.85 0.19
CA TYR A 78 0.17 -7.50 0.73
C TYR A 78 0.09 -6.43 -0.36
N LEU A 79 0.85 -6.59 -1.45
CA LEU A 79 0.83 -5.65 -2.57
C LEU A 79 -0.53 -5.65 -3.29
N GLN A 80 -1.11 -6.84 -3.52
CA GLN A 80 -2.46 -6.96 -4.09
C GLN A 80 -3.51 -6.29 -3.21
N LEU A 81 -3.43 -6.49 -1.89
CA LEU A 81 -4.30 -5.82 -0.93
C LEU A 81 -4.18 -4.29 -1.03
N LYS A 82 -2.95 -3.77 -0.99
CA LYS A 82 -2.69 -2.33 -1.14
C LYS A 82 -3.29 -1.79 -2.44
N ASP A 83 -3.07 -2.48 -3.55
CA ASP A 83 -3.55 -2.04 -4.86
C ASP A 83 -5.10 -2.07 -4.93
N ALA A 84 -5.74 -3.10 -4.37
CA ALA A 84 -7.19 -3.17 -4.26
C ALA A 84 -7.77 -2.04 -3.40
N LEU A 85 -7.11 -1.69 -2.30
CA LEU A 85 -7.49 -0.55 -1.47
C LEU A 85 -7.31 0.76 -2.22
N VAL A 86 -6.21 0.97 -2.93
CA VAL A 86 -6.01 2.17 -3.76
C VAL A 86 -7.10 2.31 -4.82
N ALA A 87 -7.60 1.19 -5.36
CA ALA A 87 -8.68 1.16 -6.33
C ALA A 87 -10.11 1.23 -5.74
N ASP A 88 -10.26 1.40 -4.42
CA ASP A 88 -11.54 1.34 -3.71
C ASP A 88 -12.34 0.02 -3.97
N ASN A 89 -11.63 -1.06 -4.31
CA ASN A 89 -12.24 -2.34 -4.60
C ASN A 89 -12.39 -3.17 -3.31
N LYS A 90 -13.51 -2.98 -2.62
CA LYS A 90 -13.82 -3.65 -1.34
C LYS A 90 -13.71 -5.18 -1.42
N ASP A 91 -14.22 -5.79 -2.48
CA ASP A 91 -14.28 -7.26 -2.59
C ASP A 91 -12.89 -7.85 -2.89
N GLU A 92 -12.10 -7.22 -3.76
CA GLU A 92 -10.71 -7.67 -4.01
C GLU A 92 -9.80 -7.38 -2.81
N ALA A 93 -10.04 -6.29 -2.08
CA ALA A 93 -9.34 -6.02 -0.82
C ALA A 93 -9.67 -7.08 0.24
N ALA A 94 -10.95 -7.47 0.38
CA ALA A 94 -11.35 -8.54 1.30
C ALA A 94 -10.67 -9.87 0.95
N LYS A 95 -10.66 -10.23 -0.34
CA LYS A 95 -10.03 -11.45 -0.85
C LYS A 95 -8.51 -11.43 -0.64
N SER A 96 -7.85 -10.32 -0.95
CA SER A 96 -6.40 -10.17 -0.78
C SER A 96 -6.00 -10.11 0.70
N GLY A 97 -6.82 -9.52 1.57
CA GLY A 97 -6.65 -9.57 3.03
C GLY A 97 -6.72 -10.99 3.58
N GLN A 98 -7.68 -11.80 3.11
CA GLN A 98 -7.76 -13.22 3.46
C GLN A 98 -6.55 -14.01 2.93
N ALA A 99 -6.08 -13.69 1.72
CA ALA A 99 -4.88 -14.31 1.15
C ALA A 99 -3.63 -13.98 2.00
N LEU A 100 -3.46 -12.73 2.40
CA LEU A 100 -2.39 -12.28 3.30
C LEU A 100 -2.43 -13.03 4.65
N ALA A 101 -3.60 -13.11 5.29
CA ALA A 101 -3.78 -13.85 6.54
C ALA A 101 -3.42 -15.33 6.40
N SER A 102 -3.76 -15.94 5.26
CA SER A 102 -3.48 -17.35 4.97
C SER A 102 -1.99 -17.59 4.70
N ALA A 103 -1.34 -16.69 3.95
CA ALA A 103 0.09 -16.74 3.68
C ALA A 103 0.92 -16.59 4.96
N LEU A 104 0.55 -15.62 5.82
CA LEU A 104 1.15 -15.42 7.13
C LEU A 104 0.95 -16.63 8.05
N GLY A 105 -0.26 -17.17 8.11
CA GLY A 105 -0.56 -18.37 8.91
C GLY A 105 0.16 -19.64 8.46
N SER A 106 0.69 -19.64 7.22
CA SER A 106 1.44 -20.76 6.65
C SER A 106 2.95 -20.48 6.58
N PHE A 107 3.42 -19.33 7.07
CA PHE A 107 4.82 -18.96 7.02
C PHE A 107 5.62 -19.79 8.04
N ASP A 108 6.59 -20.55 7.55
CA ASP A 108 7.38 -21.45 8.39
C ASP A 108 8.51 -20.68 9.07
N ILE A 109 8.40 -20.54 10.40
CA ILE A 109 9.40 -19.88 11.23
C ILE A 109 10.41 -20.86 11.86
N SER A 110 10.29 -22.17 11.62
CA SER A 110 11.13 -23.18 12.29
C SER A 110 12.62 -23.05 11.95
N GLY A 111 12.95 -22.42 10.81
CA GLY A 111 14.32 -22.16 10.38
C GLY A 111 15.02 -20.99 11.09
N TYR A 112 14.31 -20.23 11.91
CA TYR A 112 14.84 -19.06 12.64
C TYR A 112 15.27 -19.44 14.05
N ASP A 113 16.12 -18.61 14.69
CA ASP A 113 16.51 -18.83 16.09
C ASP A 113 15.35 -18.55 17.07
N GLU A 114 15.48 -18.98 18.33
CA GLU A 114 14.40 -18.90 19.32
C GLU A 114 13.89 -17.46 19.55
N GLN A 115 14.79 -16.47 19.54
CA GLN A 115 14.42 -15.08 19.74
C GLN A 115 13.65 -14.55 18.53
N GLN A 116 14.11 -14.87 17.33
CA GLN A 116 13.45 -14.52 16.07
C GLN A 116 12.10 -15.21 15.93
N GLN A 117 11.97 -16.48 16.31
CA GLN A 117 10.70 -17.20 16.27
C GLN A 117 9.66 -16.52 17.14
N LYS A 118 10.04 -16.06 18.34
CA LYS A 118 9.13 -15.32 19.21
C LYS A 118 8.67 -14.01 18.57
N GLU A 119 9.61 -13.21 18.07
CA GLU A 119 9.30 -11.92 17.42
C GLU A 119 8.44 -12.10 16.17
N LEU A 120 8.77 -13.09 15.32
CA LEU A 120 8.00 -13.41 14.13
C LEU A 120 6.61 -13.93 14.48
N SER A 121 6.46 -14.76 15.51
CA SER A 121 5.14 -15.22 15.95
C SER A 121 4.26 -14.05 16.39
N ASP A 122 4.80 -13.13 17.19
CA ASP A 122 4.08 -11.94 17.66
C ASP A 122 3.66 -11.05 16.46
N ILE A 123 4.55 -10.85 15.48
CA ILE A 123 4.26 -10.07 14.25
C ILE A 123 3.20 -10.78 13.38
N ILE A 124 3.37 -12.08 13.15
CA ILE A 124 2.46 -12.88 12.30
C ILE A 124 1.07 -12.90 12.90
N GLU A 125 0.93 -13.04 14.21
CA GLU A 125 -0.37 -13.04 14.89
C GLU A 125 -1.13 -11.73 14.63
N VAL A 126 -0.48 -10.58 14.88
CA VAL A 126 -1.08 -9.26 14.65
C VAL A 126 -1.42 -9.05 13.17
N ALA A 127 -0.47 -9.29 12.27
CA ALA A 127 -0.69 -9.06 10.85
C ALA A 127 -1.78 -9.99 10.27
N LYS A 128 -1.87 -11.23 10.77
CA LYS A 128 -2.92 -12.17 10.40
C LYS A 128 -4.29 -11.69 10.89
N GLU A 129 -4.40 -11.23 12.14
CA GLU A 129 -5.64 -10.65 12.67
C GLU A 129 -6.12 -9.50 11.77
N HIS A 130 -5.25 -8.54 11.46
CA HIS A 130 -5.57 -7.44 10.55
C HIS A 130 -6.06 -7.93 9.17
N GLY A 131 -5.39 -8.92 8.57
CA GLY A 131 -5.83 -9.52 7.30
C GLY A 131 -7.21 -10.19 7.39
N GLU A 132 -7.51 -10.90 8.49
CA GLU A 132 -8.82 -11.51 8.73
C GLU A 132 -9.93 -10.48 8.94
N HIS A 133 -9.61 -9.34 9.56
CA HIS A 133 -10.53 -8.23 9.73
C HIS A 133 -10.82 -7.50 8.41
N ILE A 134 -9.79 -7.25 7.59
CA ILE A 134 -9.96 -6.70 6.23
C ILE A 134 -10.93 -7.56 5.41
N ALA A 135 -10.81 -8.89 5.50
CA ALA A 135 -11.66 -9.83 4.77
C ALA A 135 -13.17 -9.73 5.10
N LYS A 136 -13.52 -9.14 6.25
CA LYS A 136 -14.90 -9.08 6.77
C LYS A 136 -15.46 -7.66 6.87
N SER A 137 -14.66 -6.66 6.53
CA SER A 137 -14.94 -5.24 6.74
C SER A 137 -15.43 -4.52 5.48
N ASP A 138 -16.02 -3.34 5.67
CA ASP A 138 -16.25 -2.37 4.60
C ASP A 138 -14.96 -1.63 4.23
N ILE A 139 -14.98 -0.87 3.12
CA ILE A 139 -13.78 -0.23 2.56
C ILE A 139 -13.13 0.78 3.51
N GLY A 140 -13.90 1.42 4.40
CA GLY A 140 -13.37 2.36 5.39
C GLY A 140 -12.54 1.61 6.42
N HIS A 141 -13.16 0.64 7.09
CA HIS A 141 -12.49 -0.18 8.09
C HIS A 141 -11.36 -1.04 7.49
N GLN A 142 -11.47 -1.47 6.23
CA GLN A 142 -10.37 -2.15 5.53
C GLN A 142 -9.09 -1.31 5.46
N ARG A 143 -9.22 0.01 5.21
CA ARG A 143 -8.07 0.93 5.21
C ARG A 143 -7.49 1.11 6.61
N GLU A 144 -8.33 1.24 7.63
CA GLU A 144 -7.89 1.32 9.03
C GLU A 144 -7.10 0.07 9.45
N HIS A 145 -7.59 -1.12 9.10
CA HIS A 145 -6.87 -2.36 9.37
C HIS A 145 -5.59 -2.47 8.53
N PHE A 146 -5.57 -1.95 7.31
CA PHE A 146 -4.35 -1.92 6.50
C PHE A 146 -3.29 -0.97 7.08
N GLU A 147 -3.69 0.19 7.60
CA GLU A 147 -2.79 1.12 8.32
C GLU A 147 -2.17 0.44 9.55
N GLY A 148 -2.92 -0.40 10.26
CA GLY A 148 -2.38 -1.15 11.41
C GLY A 148 -1.31 -2.20 11.06
N LEU A 149 -1.07 -2.48 9.77
CA LEU A 149 0.02 -3.37 9.33
C LEU A 149 1.39 -2.68 9.29
N GLY A 150 1.48 -1.34 9.44
CA GLY A 150 2.73 -0.59 9.29
C GLY A 150 2.79 0.75 10.01
#